data_AF-A0A4Q7S6J6-F1
#
_entry.id   AF-A0A4Q7S6J6-F1
#
_cell.length_a   1.000
_cell.length_b   1.000
_cell.length_c   1.000
_cell.angle_alpha   90.00
_cell.angle_beta   90.00
_cell.angle_gamma   90.00
#
_symmetry.space_group_name_H-M   'P 1'
#
loop_
_entity.id
_entity.type
_entity.pdbx_description
1 polymer ?
#
loop_
_entity_poly.entity_id
_entity_poly.type
_entity_poly.pdbx_seq_one_letter_code
_entity_poly.pdbx_strand_id
1 'polypeptide(L)'
;MEHSAMHQPAKVPCPCNGPGRPLGLSTGRRFTVTMRGYGETPFLVVTIDLNLKRIEFETSAVFVHDNFPDTYAYVSFKTADGIELYSYDFIGTQEVAVTNYVFPLSESGGDVLYFHHAEHNTRCVVKNETTGTALTASRNTQITVGTEGIDVAPSMGRLGTVPTFSGNKFRLFVNECWDMDTYVDFDMDLVSGTIIIRTFAVLPCSASLGVVALSYHLRDKNGQLVAQASIKNHTTSPASSVQHAFSEGSTLEVTLSTGFPYLLNIDTDAISRLSTHFTLKAVPRGLLQV
;
A
#
# COMPACT_ATOMS: atom_id res chain seq x y z
N MET A 1 2.30 -63.51 34.12
CA MET A 1 1.65 -62.45 33.36
C MET A 1 2.63 -61.30 33.26
N GLU A 2 3.45 -61.32 32.21
CA GLU A 2 4.29 -60.21 31.81
C GLU A 2 3.41 -59.15 31.16
N HIS A 3 3.43 -57.92 31.67
CA HIS A 3 2.92 -56.77 30.95
C HIS A 3 4.12 -55.94 30.45
N SER A 4 4.36 -56.07 29.16
CA SER A 4 5.31 -55.30 28.36
C SER A 4 4.95 -53.81 28.44
N ALA A 5 5.83 -53.00 29.02
CA ALA A 5 5.75 -51.54 28.92
C ALA A 5 6.27 -51.11 27.54
N MET A 6 5.36 -50.64 26.68
CA MET A 6 5.73 -50.00 25.40
C MET A 6 6.59 -48.76 25.68
N HIS A 7 7.82 -48.79 25.18
CA HIS A 7 8.71 -47.63 25.14
C HIS A 7 8.13 -46.60 24.15
N GLN A 8 7.58 -45.49 24.65
CA GLN A 8 7.29 -44.33 23.81
C GLN A 8 8.61 -43.65 23.44
N PRO A 9 8.89 -43.38 22.15
CA PRO A 9 10.04 -42.57 21.80
C PRO A 9 9.88 -41.16 22.40
N ALA A 10 10.99 -40.62 22.91
CA ALA A 10 11.02 -39.27 23.48
C ALA A 10 10.42 -38.28 22.48
N LYS A 11 9.38 -37.53 22.90
CA LYS A 11 8.92 -36.34 22.18
C LYS A 11 10.14 -35.43 22.00
N VAL A 12 10.53 -35.22 20.75
CA VAL A 12 11.45 -34.15 20.38
C VAL A 12 10.90 -32.86 20.97
N PRO A 13 11.63 -32.16 21.85
CA PRO A 13 11.14 -30.90 22.40
C PRO A 13 10.95 -29.93 21.24
N CYS A 14 9.73 -29.42 21.07
CA CYS A 14 9.51 -28.22 20.26
C CYS A 14 10.49 -27.14 20.74
N PRO A 15 11.21 -26.43 19.86
CA PRO A 15 12.01 -25.29 20.30
C PRO A 15 11.06 -24.27 20.93
N CYS A 16 11.20 -24.08 22.23
CA CYS A 16 10.34 -23.23 23.02
C CYS A 16 10.57 -21.77 22.60
N ASN A 17 9.58 -21.19 21.93
CA ASN A 17 9.39 -19.75 21.82
C ASN A 17 9.24 -19.15 23.23
N GLY A 18 10.28 -18.46 23.70
CA GLY A 18 10.18 -17.49 24.78
C GLY A 18 10.30 -16.07 24.21
N PRO A 19 9.64 -15.06 24.79
CA PRO A 19 9.82 -13.68 24.36
C PRO A 19 11.20 -13.18 24.80
N GLY A 20 12.00 -12.68 23.86
CA GLY A 20 13.20 -11.89 24.19
C GLY A 20 14.57 -12.51 23.97
N ARG A 21 14.75 -13.50 23.08
CA ARG A 21 16.08 -13.75 22.49
C ARG A 21 16.07 -13.29 21.03
N PRO A 22 17.00 -12.40 20.61
CA PRO A 22 17.12 -12.05 19.20
C PRO A 22 17.50 -13.32 18.44
N LEU A 23 16.56 -13.87 17.68
CA LEU A 23 16.88 -14.73 16.54
C LEU A 23 17.88 -13.93 15.72
N GLY A 24 19.08 -14.45 15.46
CA GLY A 24 20.29 -13.76 14.98
C GLY A 24 20.14 -12.83 13.77
N LEU A 25 19.33 -11.80 13.93
CA LEU A 25 18.88 -10.80 12.98
C LEU A 25 19.24 -9.40 13.50
N SER A 26 19.41 -9.24 14.82
CA SER A 26 19.88 -8.00 15.45
C SER A 26 21.32 -7.65 15.09
N THR A 27 22.04 -8.56 14.44
CA THR A 27 23.37 -8.34 13.84
C THR A 27 23.41 -8.92 12.44
N GLY A 28 23.98 -8.20 11.48
CA GLY A 28 24.08 -8.62 10.07
C GLY A 28 23.99 -7.43 9.12
N ARG A 29 24.37 -7.62 7.86
CA ARG A 29 24.44 -6.51 6.89
C ARG A 29 23.45 -6.64 5.75
N ARG A 30 22.90 -7.83 5.53
CA ARG A 30 21.94 -8.10 4.46
C ARG A 30 20.87 -9.05 4.93
N PHE A 31 19.62 -8.69 4.68
CA PHE A 31 18.44 -9.44 5.08
C PHE A 31 17.48 -9.53 3.91
N THR A 32 16.71 -10.61 3.87
CA THR A 32 15.63 -10.77 2.90
C THR A 32 14.34 -11.13 3.61
N VAL A 33 13.25 -10.47 3.25
CA VAL A 33 11.89 -10.95 3.51
C VAL A 33 11.40 -11.59 2.23
N THR A 34 10.90 -12.81 2.28
CA THR A 34 10.27 -13.43 1.11
C THR A 34 8.87 -13.88 1.46
N MET A 35 7.91 -13.38 0.68
CA MET A 35 6.50 -13.77 0.74
C MET A 35 6.16 -14.70 -0.42
N ARG A 36 5.45 -15.77 -0.10
CA ARG A 36 5.10 -16.84 -1.03
C ARG A 36 3.60 -17.00 -1.11
N GLY A 37 3.13 -17.24 -2.31
CA GLY A 37 1.75 -17.52 -2.61
C GLY A 37 1.49 -19.02 -2.68
N TYR A 38 0.49 -19.36 -3.48
CA TYR A 38 0.14 -20.72 -3.84
C TYR A 38 1.36 -21.48 -4.41
N GLY A 39 1.51 -22.74 -3.99
CA GLY A 39 2.62 -23.58 -4.40
C GLY A 39 4.00 -23.14 -3.87
N GLU A 40 4.06 -22.31 -2.83
CA GLU A 40 5.30 -21.74 -2.28
C GLU A 40 6.06 -20.82 -3.26
N THR A 41 5.36 -20.31 -4.28
CA THR A 41 5.94 -19.44 -5.31
C THR A 41 6.16 -18.05 -4.72
N PRO A 42 7.39 -17.50 -4.76
CA PRO A 42 7.64 -16.15 -4.26
C PRO A 42 6.96 -15.11 -5.15
N PHE A 43 6.21 -14.19 -4.54
CA PHE A 43 5.60 -13.07 -5.25
C PHE A 43 6.18 -11.72 -4.84
N LEU A 44 6.80 -11.65 -3.65
CA LEU A 44 7.53 -10.49 -3.17
C LEU A 44 8.81 -10.93 -2.48
N VAL A 45 9.93 -10.32 -2.89
CA VAL A 45 11.20 -10.35 -2.17
C VAL A 45 11.53 -8.92 -1.76
N VAL A 46 11.79 -8.72 -0.47
CA VAL A 46 12.29 -7.45 0.05
C VAL A 46 13.72 -7.65 0.51
N THR A 47 14.67 -6.94 -0.08
CA THR A 47 16.08 -6.97 0.32
C THR A 47 16.39 -5.73 1.15
N ILE A 48 16.83 -5.91 2.39
CA ILE A 48 17.35 -4.85 3.26
C ILE A 48 18.88 -4.99 3.27
N ASP A 49 19.58 -4.03 2.69
CA ASP A 49 21.04 -4.02 2.61
C ASP A 49 21.61 -2.82 3.36
N LEU A 50 22.18 -3.07 4.54
CA LEU A 50 22.77 -2.05 5.40
C LEU A 50 24.16 -1.61 4.92
N ASN A 51 24.83 -2.38 4.06
CA ASN A 51 26.09 -1.96 3.43
C ASN A 51 25.81 -0.94 2.33
N LEU A 52 24.83 -1.22 1.48
CA LEU A 52 24.40 -0.32 0.40
C LEU A 52 23.43 0.77 0.87
N LYS A 53 22.99 0.71 2.13
CA LYS A 53 22.03 1.64 2.74
C LYS A 53 20.76 1.79 1.89
N ARG A 54 20.21 0.65 1.48
CA ARG A 54 18.99 0.62 0.66
C ARG A 54 18.09 -0.55 1.02
N ILE A 55 16.81 -0.35 0.76
CA ILE A 55 15.79 -1.38 0.76
C ILE A 55 15.21 -1.50 -0.65
N GLU A 56 15.01 -2.73 -1.11
CA GLU A 56 14.59 -3.06 -2.46
C GLU A 56 13.39 -4.01 -2.40
N PHE A 57 12.33 -3.69 -3.14
CA PHE A 57 11.07 -4.45 -3.22
C PHE A 57 10.92 -4.98 -4.64
N GLU A 58 11.01 -6.29 -4.80
CA GLU A 58 10.91 -6.98 -6.09
C GLU A 58 9.66 -7.85 -6.12
N THR A 59 8.76 -7.56 -7.05
CA THR A 59 7.54 -8.36 -7.27
C THR A 59 7.63 -9.21 -8.53
N SER A 60 6.97 -10.36 -8.52
CA SER A 60 6.90 -11.28 -9.66
C SER A 60 5.48 -11.42 -10.18
N ALA A 61 5.31 -11.58 -11.49
CA ALA A 61 4.01 -11.82 -12.12
C ALA A 61 3.49 -13.21 -11.76
N VAL A 62 2.65 -13.26 -10.72
CA VAL A 62 1.98 -14.45 -10.25
C VAL A 62 0.62 -14.07 -9.66
N PHE A 63 -0.33 -15.00 -9.71
CA PHE A 63 -1.49 -14.97 -8.84
C PHE A 63 -1.08 -15.47 -7.46
N VAL A 64 -1.20 -14.62 -6.44
CA VAL A 64 -0.68 -14.98 -5.11
C VAL A 64 -1.50 -16.10 -4.49
N HIS A 65 -2.83 -16.08 -4.56
CA HIS A 65 -3.69 -17.21 -4.19
C HIS A 65 -5.16 -16.95 -4.60
N ASP A 66 -5.62 -17.54 -5.70
CA ASP A 66 -6.93 -17.21 -6.31
C ASP A 66 -8.17 -17.46 -5.42
N ASN A 67 -8.07 -18.31 -4.40
CA ASN A 67 -9.15 -18.50 -3.42
C ASN A 67 -9.32 -17.33 -2.42
N PHE A 68 -8.48 -16.29 -2.49
CA PHE A 68 -8.58 -15.11 -1.63
C PHE A 68 -9.12 -13.93 -2.46
N PRO A 69 -10.41 -13.58 -2.33
CA PRO A 69 -11.00 -12.48 -3.10
C PRO A 69 -10.49 -11.10 -2.66
N ASP A 70 -9.96 -11.00 -1.44
CA ASP A 70 -9.49 -9.77 -0.83
C ASP A 70 -7.96 -9.75 -0.70
N THR A 71 -7.45 -8.82 0.10
CA THR A 71 -6.05 -8.74 0.53
C THR A 71 -5.52 -10.08 1.03
N TYR A 72 -4.58 -10.62 0.27
CA TYR A 72 -3.80 -11.80 0.64
C TYR A 72 -2.55 -11.41 1.43
N ALA A 73 -1.88 -10.37 0.98
CA ALA A 73 -0.73 -9.79 1.67
C ALA A 73 -0.72 -8.28 1.50
N TYR A 74 -0.06 -7.59 2.42
CA TYR A 74 0.17 -6.15 2.34
C TYR A 74 1.56 -5.83 2.84
N VAL A 75 2.21 -4.86 2.24
CA VAL A 75 3.52 -4.37 2.68
C VAL A 75 3.51 -2.85 2.68
N SER A 76 4.27 -2.24 3.60
CA SER A 76 4.48 -0.80 3.61
C SER A 76 5.82 -0.44 4.24
N PHE A 77 6.45 0.61 3.74
CA PHE A 77 7.74 1.09 4.21
C PHE A 77 7.67 2.56 4.58
N LYS A 78 8.17 2.89 5.77
CA LYS A 78 8.26 4.23 6.31
C LYS A 78 9.67 4.57 6.73
N THR A 79 10.06 5.81 6.50
CA THR A 79 11.29 6.36 7.07
C THR A 79 11.20 6.43 8.60
N ALA A 80 12.35 6.62 9.25
CA ALA A 80 12.44 6.86 10.70
C ALA A 80 11.54 8.02 11.18
N ASP A 81 11.31 9.04 10.34
CA ASP A 81 10.42 10.18 10.63
C ASP A 81 8.92 9.87 10.40
N GLY A 82 8.60 8.63 10.03
CA GLY A 82 7.23 8.18 9.80
C GLY A 82 6.63 8.65 8.48
N ILE A 83 7.45 9.02 7.50
CA ILE A 83 7.03 9.31 6.13
C ILE A 83 6.90 7.97 5.39
N GLU A 84 5.72 7.66 4.89
CA GLU A 84 5.50 6.46 4.08
C GLU A 84 5.98 6.70 2.65
N LEU A 85 6.89 5.84 2.19
CA LEU A 85 7.47 5.90 0.85
C LEU A 85 6.93 4.83 -0.09
N TYR A 86 6.38 3.75 0.48
CA TYR A 86 5.89 2.61 -0.27
C TYR A 86 4.74 1.93 0.47
N SER A 87 3.71 1.53 -0.27
CA SER A 87 2.76 0.53 0.20
C SER A 87 2.25 -0.32 -0.96
N TYR A 88 1.87 -1.57 -0.72
CA TYR A 88 1.32 -2.41 -1.77
C TYR A 88 0.35 -3.43 -1.18
N ASP A 89 -0.87 -3.47 -1.72
CA ASP A 89 -1.88 -4.48 -1.43
C ASP A 89 -1.82 -5.58 -2.51
N PHE A 90 -1.59 -6.81 -2.08
CA PHE A 90 -1.61 -7.99 -2.93
C PHE A 90 -2.98 -8.64 -2.77
N ILE A 91 -3.85 -8.44 -3.77
CA ILE A 91 -5.18 -9.03 -3.81
C ILE A 91 -5.07 -10.46 -4.35
N GLY A 92 -5.64 -11.44 -3.66
CA GLY A 92 -5.40 -12.85 -3.93
C GLY A 92 -5.75 -13.30 -5.35
N THR A 93 -6.84 -12.76 -5.88
CA THR A 93 -7.42 -13.04 -7.21
C THR A 93 -6.82 -12.20 -8.34
N GLN A 94 -5.81 -11.36 -8.07
CA GLN A 94 -5.19 -10.51 -9.07
C GLN A 94 -3.76 -10.95 -9.33
N GLU A 95 -3.36 -10.88 -10.60
CA GLU A 95 -1.97 -11.07 -10.97
C GLU A 95 -1.16 -9.87 -10.47
N VAL A 96 -0.05 -10.15 -9.80
CA VAL A 96 0.84 -9.12 -9.28
C VAL A 96 1.61 -8.47 -10.43
N ALA A 97 1.62 -7.14 -10.50
CA ALA A 97 2.46 -6.42 -11.45
C ALA A 97 3.96 -6.64 -11.12
N VAL A 98 4.80 -6.87 -12.13
CA VAL A 98 6.26 -6.93 -11.96
C VAL A 98 6.79 -5.52 -11.71
N THR A 99 7.40 -5.31 -10.55
CA THR A 99 7.94 -4.02 -10.12
C THR A 99 9.26 -4.21 -9.39
N ASN A 100 10.10 -3.19 -9.44
CA ASN A 100 11.28 -3.06 -8.60
C ASN A 100 11.33 -1.64 -8.04
N TYR A 101 11.16 -1.50 -6.72
CA TYR A 101 11.29 -0.23 -6.02
C TYR A 101 12.48 -0.24 -5.09
N VAL A 102 13.33 0.79 -5.17
CA VAL A 102 14.51 0.94 -4.32
C VAL A 102 14.44 2.25 -3.57
N PHE A 103 14.59 2.20 -2.25
CA PHE A 103 14.60 3.37 -1.37
C PHE A 103 15.87 3.42 -0.52
N PRO A 104 16.39 4.62 -0.21
CA PRO A 104 17.48 4.75 0.74
C PRO A 104 17.02 4.37 2.15
N LEU A 105 17.95 3.82 2.93
CA LEU A 105 17.78 3.61 4.37
C LEU A 105 18.43 4.75 5.16
N SER A 106 17.83 5.11 6.28
CA SER A 106 18.35 6.06 7.25
C SER A 106 19.70 5.60 7.81
N GLU A 107 20.66 6.52 7.89
CA GLU A 107 21.98 6.24 8.44
C GLU A 107 21.93 5.88 9.93
N SER A 108 21.01 6.48 10.67
CA SER A 108 20.79 6.23 12.10
C SER A 108 19.91 5.01 12.38
N GLY A 109 19.39 4.35 11.34
CA GLY A 109 18.31 3.39 11.47
C GLY A 109 16.99 4.06 11.89
N GLY A 110 16.03 3.23 12.30
CA GLY A 110 14.69 3.64 12.70
C GLY A 110 13.63 3.48 11.61
N ASP A 111 14.02 3.20 10.36
CA ASP A 111 13.05 2.93 9.29
C ASP A 111 12.23 1.68 9.61
N VAL A 112 10.98 1.67 9.16
CA VAL A 112 10.02 0.64 9.53
C VAL A 112 9.41 0.01 8.29
N LEU A 113 9.54 -1.31 8.19
CA LEU A 113 8.82 -2.14 7.25
C LEU A 113 7.70 -2.85 8.00
N TYR A 114 6.46 -2.70 7.54
CA TYR A 114 5.32 -3.47 8.03
C TYR A 114 4.84 -4.41 6.94
N PHE A 115 4.41 -5.60 7.33
CA PHE A 115 3.68 -6.47 6.44
C PHE A 115 2.60 -7.31 7.11
N HIS A 116 1.58 -7.61 6.32
CA HIS A 116 0.53 -8.58 6.58
C HIS A 116 0.66 -9.74 5.59
N HIS A 117 0.46 -10.97 6.05
CA HIS A 117 0.37 -12.14 5.19
C HIS A 117 -0.69 -13.12 5.70
N ALA A 118 -1.70 -13.39 4.87
CA ALA A 118 -2.84 -14.24 5.25
C ALA A 118 -2.38 -15.66 5.64
N GLU A 119 -1.36 -16.19 4.95
CA GLU A 119 -0.78 -17.51 5.19
C GLU A 119 0.67 -17.47 5.73
N HIS A 120 0.95 -16.59 6.69
CA HIS A 120 2.32 -16.31 7.16
C HIS A 120 3.17 -17.51 7.63
N ASN A 121 2.56 -18.58 8.15
CA ASN A 121 3.21 -19.68 8.90
C ASN A 121 4.43 -20.33 8.24
N THR A 122 4.46 -20.50 6.93
CA THR A 122 5.62 -21.04 6.20
C THR A 122 5.98 -20.20 4.98
N ARG A 123 5.08 -19.28 4.61
CA ARG A 123 5.16 -18.53 3.36
C ARG A 123 5.75 -17.14 3.52
N CYS A 124 5.94 -16.67 4.74
CA CYS A 124 6.61 -15.40 5.01
C CYS A 124 7.85 -15.61 5.86
N VAL A 125 9.03 -15.55 5.24
CA VAL A 125 10.31 -15.84 5.90
C VAL A 125 11.18 -14.58 5.91
N VAL A 126 11.75 -14.27 7.06
CA VAL A 126 12.80 -13.26 7.21
C VAL A 126 14.12 -13.98 7.43
N LYS A 127 15.10 -13.72 6.57
CA LYS A 127 16.41 -14.36 6.59
C LYS A 127 17.50 -13.32 6.71
N ASN A 128 18.46 -13.57 7.59
CA ASN A 128 19.74 -12.89 7.62
C ASN A 128 20.69 -13.62 6.68
N GLU A 129 20.99 -12.99 5.56
CA GLU A 129 21.90 -13.54 4.55
C GLU A 129 23.35 -13.54 5.03
N THR A 130 23.68 -12.74 6.05
CA THR A 130 25.03 -12.70 6.64
C THR A 130 25.30 -13.90 7.53
N THR A 131 24.33 -14.29 8.36
CA THR A 131 24.49 -15.40 9.34
C THR A 131 23.84 -16.70 8.90
N GLY A 132 22.99 -16.67 7.88
CA GLY A 132 22.15 -17.80 7.46
C GLY A 132 20.93 -18.04 8.36
N THR A 133 20.76 -17.27 9.43
CA THR A 133 19.62 -17.40 10.34
C THR A 133 18.32 -17.01 9.64
N ALA A 134 17.26 -17.79 9.82
CA ALA A 134 15.94 -17.47 9.31
C ALA A 134 14.88 -17.61 10.40
N LEU A 135 13.83 -16.81 10.29
CA LEU A 135 12.61 -16.93 11.07
C LEU A 135 11.40 -16.87 10.16
N THR A 136 10.33 -17.52 10.59
CA THR A 136 9.01 -17.31 10.01
C THR A 136 8.36 -16.12 10.68
N ALA A 137 7.84 -15.19 9.88
CA ALA A 137 7.15 -14.03 10.37
C ALA A 137 5.74 -14.34 10.91
N SER A 138 5.26 -13.49 11.80
CA SER A 138 3.86 -13.51 12.24
C SER A 138 2.93 -12.96 11.15
N ARG A 139 1.61 -13.21 11.27
CA ARG A 139 0.58 -12.70 10.35
C ARG A 139 0.75 -11.23 10.06
N ASN A 140 0.92 -10.45 11.12
CA ASN A 140 1.27 -9.04 11.08
C ASN A 140 2.64 -8.93 11.71
N THR A 141 3.58 -8.36 10.96
CA THR A 141 4.96 -8.22 11.43
C THR A 141 5.45 -6.82 11.11
N GLN A 142 6.24 -6.29 12.04
CA GLN A 142 7.00 -5.08 11.85
C GLN A 142 8.48 -5.42 11.93
N ILE A 143 9.25 -4.85 11.02
CA ILE A 143 10.71 -4.85 11.04
C ILE A 143 11.16 -3.42 11.24
N THR A 144 11.90 -3.18 12.32
CA THR A 144 12.59 -1.91 12.55
C THR A 144 14.05 -2.09 12.11
N VAL A 145 14.48 -1.26 11.17
CA VAL A 145 15.84 -1.32 10.62
C VAL A 145 16.79 -0.61 11.58
N GLY A 146 17.76 -1.34 12.13
CA GLY A 146 18.83 -0.78 12.94
C GLY A 146 20.09 -0.47 12.12
N THR A 147 21.10 0.08 12.78
CA THR A 147 22.40 0.37 12.15
C THR A 147 23.23 -0.88 11.87
N GLU A 148 23.05 -1.93 12.67
CA GLU A 148 23.82 -3.17 12.64
C GLU A 148 22.99 -4.42 12.36
N GLY A 149 21.68 -4.28 12.19
CA GLY A 149 20.79 -5.40 11.92
C GLY A 149 19.34 -4.96 11.88
N ILE A 150 18.42 -5.91 12.07
CA ILE A 150 16.98 -5.66 12.10
C ILE A 150 16.37 -6.22 13.38
N ASP A 151 15.36 -5.53 13.90
CA ASP A 151 14.48 -6.06 14.93
C ASP A 151 13.16 -6.48 14.27
N VAL A 152 12.69 -7.70 14.57
CA VAL A 152 11.50 -8.29 13.97
C VAL A 152 10.52 -8.63 15.07
N ALA A 153 9.36 -7.98 15.05
CA ALA A 153 8.34 -8.15 16.08
C ALA A 153 6.97 -8.40 15.45
N PRO A 154 6.10 -9.21 16.10
CA PRO A 154 4.68 -9.18 15.79
C PRO A 154 4.15 -7.75 15.93
N SER A 155 3.25 -7.36 15.03
CA SER A 155 2.65 -6.03 15.05
C SER A 155 1.13 -6.12 15.18
N MET A 156 0.53 -5.05 15.70
CA MET A 156 -0.92 -4.89 15.64
C MET A 156 -1.37 -4.82 14.18
N GLY A 157 -2.60 -5.26 13.89
CA GLY A 157 -3.14 -5.16 12.54
C GLY A 157 -3.29 -3.70 12.12
N ARG A 158 -2.54 -3.27 11.10
CA ARG A 158 -2.70 -1.95 10.47
C ARG A 158 -3.90 -1.89 9.53
N LEU A 159 -4.39 -3.06 9.12
CA LEU A 159 -5.46 -3.23 8.13
C LEU A 159 -6.89 -3.13 8.73
N GLY A 160 -7.04 -2.51 9.90
CA GLY A 160 -8.33 -2.44 10.61
C GLY A 160 -9.39 -1.60 9.89
N THR A 161 -8.97 -0.65 9.05
CA THR A 161 -9.87 0.10 8.16
C THR A 161 -10.16 -0.72 6.92
N VAL A 162 -11.45 -0.91 6.62
CA VAL A 162 -11.92 -1.49 5.36
C VAL A 162 -12.14 -0.35 4.37
N PRO A 163 -11.41 -0.28 3.24
CA PRO A 163 -11.62 0.75 2.24
C PRO A 163 -12.99 0.59 1.57
N THR A 164 -13.55 1.69 1.07
CA THR A 164 -14.72 1.66 0.18
C THR A 164 -14.34 1.10 -1.19
N PHE A 165 -13.15 1.47 -1.66
CA PHE A 165 -12.57 1.01 -2.92
C PHE A 165 -11.21 0.37 -2.63
N SER A 166 -11.13 -0.95 -2.68
CA SER A 166 -9.88 -1.70 -2.47
C SER A 166 -8.99 -1.65 -3.71
N GLY A 167 -7.69 -1.43 -3.54
CA GLY A 167 -6.73 -1.37 -4.65
C GLY A 167 -5.54 -0.46 -4.35
N ASN A 168 -4.59 -0.42 -5.28
CA ASN A 168 -3.36 0.35 -5.19
C ASN A 168 -3.44 1.64 -5.99
N LYS A 169 -4.12 1.64 -7.14
CA LYS A 169 -4.13 2.79 -8.06
C LYS A 169 -5.54 3.13 -8.53
N PHE A 170 -5.84 4.43 -8.53
CA PHE A 170 -7.16 4.94 -8.89
C PHE A 170 -7.04 6.16 -9.79
N ARG A 171 -7.99 6.32 -10.71
CA ARG A 171 -8.22 7.56 -11.45
C ARG A 171 -9.62 8.05 -11.15
N LEU A 172 -9.72 9.19 -10.49
CA LEU A 172 -10.95 9.96 -10.46
C LEU A 172 -10.95 10.86 -11.69
N PHE A 173 -11.97 10.78 -12.53
CA PHE A 173 -12.15 11.69 -13.65
C PHE A 173 -13.56 12.26 -13.62
N VAL A 174 -13.67 13.53 -14.00
CA VAL A 174 -14.95 14.23 -14.05
C VAL A 174 -15.25 14.61 -15.48
N ASN A 175 -16.29 13.98 -16.01
CA ASN A 175 -16.80 14.30 -17.32
C ASN A 175 -17.76 15.48 -17.26
N GLU A 176 -17.85 16.21 -18.36
CA GLU A 176 -18.79 17.31 -18.53
C GLU A 176 -20.26 16.82 -18.55
N CYS A 177 -21.22 17.74 -18.68
CA CYS A 177 -22.63 17.45 -18.43
C CYS A 177 -23.28 16.56 -19.51
N TRP A 178 -22.61 16.31 -20.63
CA TRP A 178 -23.01 15.33 -21.66
C TRP A 178 -22.22 14.03 -21.57
N ASP A 179 -21.35 13.91 -20.58
CA ASP A 179 -20.54 12.72 -20.30
C ASP A 179 -19.59 12.33 -21.44
N MET A 180 -19.15 13.30 -22.26
CA MET A 180 -18.29 13.03 -23.42
C MET A 180 -16.82 13.36 -23.17
N ASP A 181 -16.55 14.47 -22.49
CA ASP A 181 -15.18 14.96 -22.29
C ASP A 181 -14.82 15.10 -20.81
N THR A 182 -13.63 14.62 -20.44
CA THR A 182 -13.05 14.85 -19.11
C THR A 182 -12.42 16.24 -19.04
N TYR A 183 -12.82 17.05 -18.06
CA TYR A 183 -12.22 18.39 -17.85
C TYR A 183 -11.27 18.45 -16.66
N VAL A 184 -11.31 17.45 -15.77
CA VAL A 184 -10.31 17.26 -14.71
C VAL A 184 -10.18 15.77 -14.36
N ASP A 185 -8.94 15.34 -14.11
CA ASP A 185 -8.67 14.03 -13.51
C ASP A 185 -7.69 14.12 -12.33
N PHE A 186 -7.72 13.08 -11.52
CA PHE A 186 -6.89 12.87 -10.34
C PHE A 186 -6.38 11.43 -10.38
N ASP A 187 -5.12 11.25 -10.76
CA ASP A 187 -4.44 9.96 -10.70
C ASP A 187 -3.83 9.78 -9.32
N MET A 188 -4.42 8.89 -8.53
CA MET A 188 -3.98 8.54 -7.19
C MET A 188 -3.20 7.23 -7.25
N ASP A 189 -1.90 7.30 -6.96
CA ASP A 189 -1.03 6.15 -6.79
C ASP A 189 -0.73 5.97 -5.31
N LEU A 190 -1.43 5.04 -4.66
CA LEU A 190 -1.24 4.75 -3.23
C LEU A 190 0.03 3.94 -2.98
N VAL A 191 0.66 3.40 -4.04
CA VAL A 191 1.94 2.70 -3.92
C VAL A 191 3.05 3.68 -3.58
N SER A 192 3.15 4.76 -4.35
CA SER A 192 4.10 5.84 -4.11
C SER A 192 3.58 6.94 -3.19
N GLY A 193 2.29 6.90 -2.81
CA GLY A 193 1.66 7.93 -1.97
C GLY A 193 1.59 9.28 -2.68
N THR A 194 1.19 9.30 -3.95
CA THR A 194 1.17 10.50 -4.80
C THR A 194 -0.17 10.68 -5.50
N ILE A 195 -0.54 11.93 -5.76
CA ILE A 195 -1.68 12.29 -6.61
C ILE A 195 -1.23 13.25 -7.71
N ILE A 196 -1.61 12.97 -8.96
CA ILE A 196 -1.42 13.88 -10.09
C ILE A 196 -2.78 14.45 -10.45
N ILE A 197 -2.90 15.77 -10.38
CA ILE A 197 -4.12 16.50 -10.75
C ILE A 197 -3.91 17.09 -12.14
N ARG A 198 -4.79 16.75 -13.09
CA ARG A 198 -4.75 17.33 -14.44
C ARG A 198 -6.02 18.10 -14.74
N THR A 199 -5.85 19.29 -15.28
CA THR A 199 -6.95 20.05 -15.89
C THR A 199 -6.80 19.98 -17.40
N PHE A 200 -7.92 19.82 -18.10
CA PHE A 200 -7.95 19.79 -19.56
C PHE A 200 -8.59 21.07 -20.10
N ALA A 201 -8.23 21.46 -21.32
CA ALA A 201 -8.77 22.62 -22.01
C ALA A 201 -10.17 22.34 -22.61
N VAL A 202 -11.06 21.81 -21.77
CA VAL A 202 -12.44 21.44 -22.09
C VAL A 202 -13.36 22.46 -21.41
N LEU A 203 -14.48 22.79 -22.06
CA LEU A 203 -15.47 23.73 -21.54
C LEU A 203 -16.52 22.96 -20.73
N PRO A 204 -16.60 23.12 -19.38
CA PRO A 204 -17.63 22.46 -18.60
C PRO A 204 -18.99 23.10 -18.93
N CYS A 205 -19.95 22.29 -19.38
CA CYS A 205 -21.28 22.78 -19.70
C CYS A 205 -22.18 22.87 -18.46
N SER A 206 -22.94 23.96 -18.39
CA SER A 206 -24.10 24.10 -17.50
C SER A 206 -25.12 25.09 -18.08
N ALA A 207 -26.34 25.09 -17.54
CA ALA A 207 -27.38 26.06 -17.89
C ALA A 207 -27.10 27.49 -17.40
N SER A 208 -26.11 27.69 -16.50
CA SER A 208 -25.88 28.96 -15.79
C SER A 208 -24.43 29.43 -15.89
N LEU A 209 -24.22 30.55 -16.59
CA LEU A 209 -22.92 31.20 -16.77
C LEU A 209 -22.27 31.57 -15.41
N GLY A 210 -20.98 31.27 -15.26
CA GLY A 210 -20.17 31.73 -14.12
C GLY A 210 -20.29 30.93 -12.81
N VAL A 211 -21.12 29.88 -12.77
CA VAL A 211 -21.20 28.95 -11.62
C VAL A 211 -19.95 28.08 -11.57
N VAL A 212 -19.42 27.81 -10.36
CA VAL A 212 -18.32 26.87 -10.14
C VAL A 212 -18.79 25.46 -10.50
N ALA A 213 -18.26 24.90 -11.59
CA ALA A 213 -18.54 23.56 -12.08
C ALA A 213 -18.04 22.50 -11.10
N LEU A 214 -16.79 22.68 -10.67
CA LEU A 214 -16.07 21.82 -9.74
C LEU A 214 -15.21 22.67 -8.81
N SER A 215 -15.14 22.28 -7.55
CA SER A 215 -14.08 22.68 -6.64
C SER A 215 -13.50 21.46 -5.94
N TYR A 216 -12.20 21.49 -5.65
CA TYR A 216 -11.57 20.45 -4.84
C TYR A 216 -10.69 21.04 -3.73
N HIS A 217 -10.58 20.29 -2.64
CA HIS A 217 -9.60 20.52 -1.58
C HIS A 217 -8.78 19.25 -1.36
N LEU A 218 -7.46 19.36 -1.54
CA LEU A 218 -6.50 18.33 -1.20
C LEU A 218 -5.88 18.67 0.16
N ARG A 219 -5.99 17.77 1.13
CA ARG A 219 -5.38 17.92 2.46
C ARG A 219 -4.41 16.79 2.75
N ASP A 220 -3.37 17.10 3.50
CA ASP A 220 -2.44 16.10 4.02
C ASP A 220 -3.06 15.28 5.16
N LYS A 221 -2.29 14.31 5.68
CA LYS A 221 -2.70 13.45 6.80
C LYS A 221 -3.01 14.19 8.11
N ASN A 222 -2.53 15.43 8.24
CA ASN A 222 -2.77 16.29 9.40
C ASN A 222 -3.96 17.25 9.18
N GLY A 223 -4.62 17.18 8.01
CA GLY A 223 -5.72 18.06 7.63
C GLY A 223 -5.29 19.42 7.06
N GLN A 224 -3.99 19.65 6.86
CA GLN A 224 -3.47 20.90 6.28
C GLN A 224 -3.77 20.93 4.78
N LEU A 225 -4.24 22.08 4.28
CA LEU A 225 -4.52 22.26 2.86
C LEU A 225 -3.21 22.28 2.05
N VAL A 226 -3.12 21.39 1.06
CA VAL A 226 -1.97 21.22 0.16
C VAL A 226 -2.26 21.83 -1.21
N ALA A 227 -3.47 21.62 -1.74
CA ALA A 227 -3.89 22.18 -3.02
C ALA A 227 -5.41 22.43 -3.02
N GLN A 228 -5.83 23.43 -3.79
CA GLN A 228 -7.23 23.69 -4.07
C GLN A 228 -7.37 24.39 -5.41
N ALA A 229 -8.48 24.15 -6.10
CA ALA A 229 -8.88 24.95 -7.22
C ALA A 229 -10.40 24.92 -7.40
N SER A 230 -10.90 25.90 -8.15
CA SER A 230 -12.28 25.97 -8.61
C SER A 230 -12.31 26.20 -10.12
N ILE A 231 -13.02 25.35 -10.83
CA ILE A 231 -13.23 25.43 -12.27
C ILE A 231 -14.63 26.00 -12.49
N LYS A 232 -14.75 27.08 -13.27
CA LYS A 232 -16.05 27.70 -13.59
C LYS A 232 -16.63 27.12 -14.87
N ASN A 233 -17.95 27.05 -14.95
CA ASN A 233 -18.66 26.72 -16.17
C ASN A 233 -18.42 27.76 -17.26
N HIS A 234 -18.45 27.32 -18.52
CA HIS A 234 -18.24 28.19 -19.70
C HIS A 234 -16.90 28.91 -19.77
N THR A 235 -15.92 28.49 -18.97
CA THR A 235 -14.54 28.97 -19.06
C THR A 235 -13.62 27.79 -19.31
N THR A 236 -12.81 27.88 -20.37
CA THR A 236 -11.74 26.92 -20.59
C THR A 236 -10.63 27.17 -19.57
N SER A 237 -10.33 26.18 -18.73
CA SER A 237 -9.14 26.21 -17.89
C SER A 237 -7.91 25.91 -18.76
N PRO A 238 -6.75 26.53 -18.50
CA PRO A 238 -5.52 26.09 -19.14
C PRO A 238 -5.25 24.63 -18.78
N ALA A 239 -4.72 23.88 -19.72
CA ALA A 239 -4.26 22.52 -19.45
C ALA A 239 -3.11 22.58 -18.43
N SER A 240 -3.17 21.76 -17.39
CA SER A 240 -2.14 21.69 -16.37
C SER A 240 -2.00 20.27 -15.83
N SER A 241 -0.85 19.97 -15.25
CA SER A 241 -0.57 18.69 -14.59
C SER A 241 0.36 18.96 -13.42
N VAL A 242 -0.11 18.73 -12.19
CA VAL A 242 0.64 19.00 -10.96
C VAL A 242 0.58 17.78 -10.06
N GLN A 243 1.74 17.35 -9.55
CA GLN A 243 1.86 16.24 -8.62
C GLN A 243 1.95 16.75 -7.17
N HIS A 244 1.24 16.08 -6.26
CA HIS A 244 1.28 16.33 -4.83
C HIS A 244 1.46 15.01 -4.06
N ALA A 245 1.86 15.12 -2.78
CA ALA A 245 1.85 13.98 -1.86
C ALA A 245 0.40 13.60 -1.51
N PHE A 246 0.14 12.30 -1.44
CA PHE A 246 -1.15 11.68 -1.12
C PHE A 246 -0.93 10.38 -0.35
N SER A 247 -0.18 10.47 0.75
CA SER A 247 0.09 9.36 1.65
C SER A 247 -1.16 8.95 2.45
N GLU A 248 -1.10 7.80 3.14
CA GLU A 248 -2.13 7.40 4.09
C GLU A 248 -2.56 8.56 5.00
N GLY A 249 -3.87 8.75 5.11
CA GLY A 249 -4.51 9.80 5.89
C GLY A 249 -4.88 11.05 5.10
N SER A 250 -4.24 11.31 3.95
CA SER A 250 -4.58 12.45 3.08
C SER A 250 -6.01 12.35 2.56
N THR A 251 -6.65 13.50 2.31
CA THR A 251 -8.02 13.57 1.80
C THR A 251 -8.13 14.42 0.54
N LEU A 252 -8.99 13.98 -0.37
CA LEU A 252 -9.45 14.73 -1.53
C LEU A 252 -10.97 14.92 -1.39
N GLU A 253 -11.37 16.16 -1.10
CA GLU A 253 -12.77 16.58 -1.12
C GLU A 253 -13.09 17.18 -2.49
N VAL A 254 -14.18 16.74 -3.11
CA VAL A 254 -14.64 17.27 -4.40
C VAL A 254 -16.11 17.65 -4.31
N THR A 255 -16.44 18.83 -4.82
CA THR A 255 -17.81 19.33 -4.95
C THR A 255 -18.08 19.75 -6.38
N LEU A 256 -19.21 19.30 -6.91
CA LEU A 256 -19.67 19.52 -8.28
C LEU A 256 -21.04 20.18 -8.26
N SER A 257 -21.22 21.19 -9.12
CA SER A 257 -22.56 21.69 -9.48
C SER A 257 -23.11 21.04 -10.76
N THR A 258 -22.22 20.49 -11.60
CA THR A 258 -22.52 19.82 -12.87
C THR A 258 -21.45 18.78 -13.19
N GLY A 259 -21.75 17.85 -14.08
CA GLY A 259 -20.85 16.79 -14.54
C GLY A 259 -21.00 15.47 -13.79
N PHE A 260 -20.19 14.50 -14.20
CA PHE A 260 -20.27 13.11 -13.74
C PHE A 260 -18.91 12.64 -13.23
N PRO A 261 -18.75 12.46 -11.90
CA PRO A 261 -17.53 11.92 -11.33
C PRO A 261 -17.52 10.40 -11.39
N TYR A 262 -16.45 9.85 -11.95
CA TYR A 262 -16.18 8.42 -12.02
C TYR A 262 -14.84 8.11 -11.36
N LEU A 263 -14.83 7.07 -10.54
CA LEU A 263 -13.63 6.50 -9.96
C LEU A 263 -13.34 5.17 -10.67
N LEU A 264 -12.26 5.14 -11.44
CA LEU A 264 -11.69 3.93 -12.01
C LEU A 264 -10.65 3.36 -11.05
N ASN A 265 -10.81 2.10 -10.66
CA ASN A 265 -9.74 1.31 -10.08
C ASN A 265 -8.87 0.75 -11.23
N ILE A 266 -7.63 1.22 -11.31
CA ILE A 266 -6.72 0.90 -12.43
C ILE A 266 -6.26 -0.55 -12.37
N ASP A 267 -6.25 -1.17 -11.19
CA ASP A 267 -5.80 -2.55 -11.03
C ASP A 267 -6.85 -3.57 -11.48
N THR A 268 -8.14 -3.18 -11.49
CA THR A 268 -9.27 -4.10 -11.77
C THR A 268 -10.16 -3.67 -12.93
N ASP A 269 -9.89 -2.52 -13.52
CA ASP A 269 -10.77 -1.83 -14.47
C ASP A 269 -12.20 -1.55 -13.96
N ALA A 270 -12.44 -1.70 -12.65
CA ALA A 270 -13.74 -1.43 -12.06
C ALA A 270 -14.03 0.08 -12.02
N ILE A 271 -15.19 0.48 -12.56
CA ILE A 271 -15.64 1.88 -12.56
C ILE A 271 -16.80 2.05 -11.58
N SER A 272 -16.68 3.04 -10.71
CA SER A 272 -17.73 3.45 -9.76
C SER A 272 -18.15 4.89 -10.02
N ARG A 273 -19.46 5.17 -10.01
CA ARG A 273 -19.98 6.53 -10.09
C ARG A 273 -20.11 7.12 -8.68
N LEU A 274 -19.60 8.33 -8.47
CA LEU A 274 -19.65 9.02 -7.19
C LEU A 274 -20.80 10.06 -7.15
N SER A 275 -21.15 10.50 -5.94
CA SER A 275 -22.06 11.64 -5.74
C SER A 275 -21.42 12.95 -6.22
N THR A 276 -22.20 14.04 -6.30
CA THR A 276 -21.66 15.36 -6.65
C THR A 276 -20.90 16.04 -5.51
N HIS A 277 -21.00 15.52 -4.29
CA HIS A 277 -20.18 15.92 -3.15
C HIS A 277 -19.67 14.65 -2.46
N PHE A 278 -18.36 14.52 -2.33
CA PHE A 278 -17.72 13.38 -1.70
C PHE A 278 -16.33 13.74 -1.19
N THR A 279 -15.85 12.98 -0.20
CA THR A 279 -14.45 13.00 0.24
C THR A 279 -13.87 11.61 0.13
N LEU A 280 -12.70 11.50 -0.51
CA LEU A 280 -11.90 10.27 -0.54
C LEU A 280 -10.72 10.45 0.41
N LYS A 281 -10.51 9.46 1.27
CA LYS A 281 -9.37 9.38 2.19
C LYS A 281 -8.47 8.22 1.80
N ALA A 282 -7.18 8.47 1.63
CA ALA A 282 -6.17 7.42 1.48
C ALA A 282 -6.08 6.61 2.78
N VAL A 283 -6.25 5.30 2.69
CA VAL A 283 -6.15 4.35 3.82
C VAL A 283 -5.29 3.16 3.38
N PRO A 284 -4.82 2.29 4.29
CA PRO A 284 -4.19 1.05 3.86
C PRO A 284 -5.11 0.31 2.89
N ARG A 285 -4.56 -0.10 1.74
CA ARG A 285 -5.23 -0.96 0.74
C ARG A 285 -6.32 -0.31 -0.08
N GLY A 286 -6.43 1.02 -0.07
CA GLY A 286 -7.37 1.70 -0.96
C GLY A 286 -7.84 3.07 -0.52
N LEU A 287 -9.04 3.41 -0.97
CA LEU A 287 -9.70 4.68 -0.68
C LEU A 287 -10.95 4.44 0.18
N LEU A 288 -11.08 5.21 1.25
CA LEU A 288 -12.29 5.28 2.06
C LEU A 288 -13.09 6.52 1.66
N GLN A 289 -14.34 6.33 1.26
CA GLN A 289 -15.27 7.42 1.07
C GLN A 289 -15.89 7.79 2.42
N VAL A 290 -15.72 9.06 2.83
CA VAL A 290 -16.16 9.59 4.14
C VAL A 290 -17.20 10.68 4.02
#